data_AF-A0A950KNK2-F1
#
_entry.id   AF-A0A950KNK2-F1
#
_cell.length_a   1.000
_cell.length_b   1.000
_cell.length_c   1.000
_cell.angle_alpha   90.00
_cell.angle_beta   90.00
_cell.angle_gamma   90.00
#
_symmetry.space_group_name_H-M   'P 1'
#
loop_
_entity.id
_entity.type
_entity.pdbx_description
1 polymer ?
#
loop_
_entity_poly.entity_id
_entity_poly.type
_entity_poly.pdbx_seq_one_letter_code
_entity_poly.pdbx_strand_id
1 'polypeptide(L)'
;MVTGIPDDQAAAFALLRRPQVQGDTLPEDRWPAIEGGMIGRLGLNPALARRMRTEAGDVWVIPGNGFICHLDNNGLGCSSTEDAVAKGLVGWGSARPHDKTIVSGLVPDGVKEVTLSSKRGTIRVVPVQDNVYGVLLDGFLTSVRFTGPNGEVVLGPWS
;
A
#
# COMPACT_ATOMS: atom_id res chain seq x y z
N MET A 1 1.12 18.89 -8.47
CA MET A 1 1.80 17.58 -8.54
C MET A 1 3.21 17.75 -8.00
N VAL A 2 3.74 16.79 -7.24
CA VAL A 2 5.13 16.81 -6.78
C VAL A 2 6.09 16.55 -7.95
N THR A 3 7.24 17.22 -7.99
CA THR A 3 8.25 17.07 -9.07
C THR A 3 9.40 16.14 -8.71
N GLY A 4 9.50 15.76 -7.44
CA GLY A 4 10.42 14.76 -6.90
C GLY A 4 9.76 14.00 -5.76
N ILE A 5 10.43 12.98 -5.24
CA ILE A 5 9.96 12.27 -4.04
C ILE A 5 10.05 13.24 -2.85
N PRO A 6 8.96 13.50 -2.10
CA PRO A 6 9.02 14.29 -0.88
C PRO A 6 9.97 13.67 0.15
N ASP A 7 10.73 14.50 0.87
CA ASP A 7 11.78 14.05 1.79
C ASP A 7 11.22 13.21 2.95
N ASP A 8 10.04 13.55 3.47
CA ASP A 8 9.35 12.80 4.52
C ASP A 8 8.93 11.39 4.04
N GLN A 9 8.47 11.28 2.80
CA GLN A 9 8.15 9.99 2.18
C GLN A 9 9.40 9.17 1.89
N ALA A 10 10.47 9.81 1.38
CA ALA A 10 11.75 9.15 1.17
C ALA A 10 12.39 8.69 2.50
N ALA A 11 12.23 9.46 3.58
CA ALA A 11 12.75 9.10 4.90
C ALA A 11 12.01 7.90 5.52
N ALA A 12 10.71 7.78 5.27
CA ALA A 12 9.89 6.75 5.90
C ALA A 12 9.76 5.44 5.10
N PHE A 13 9.94 5.48 3.77
CA PHE A 13 9.74 4.33 2.89
C PHE A 13 10.95 4.08 1.98
N ALA A 14 11.73 3.04 2.27
CA ALA A 14 12.84 2.53 1.47
C ALA A 14 12.50 2.37 -0.01
N LEU A 15 11.29 1.92 -0.33
CA LEU A 15 10.83 1.80 -1.72
C LEU A 15 10.97 3.10 -2.50
N LEU A 16 10.74 4.27 -1.88
CA LEU A 16 10.79 5.55 -2.59
C LEU A 16 12.22 6.09 -2.72
N ARG A 17 13.19 5.54 -1.97
CA ARG A 17 14.61 5.91 -2.09
C ARG A 17 15.32 5.24 -3.24
N ARG A 18 14.87 4.05 -3.69
CA ARG A 18 15.52 3.38 -4.82
C ARG A 18 15.33 4.17 -6.12
N PRO A 19 16.29 4.12 -7.04
CA PRO A 19 16.08 4.61 -8.40
C PRO A 19 14.84 3.97 -9.03
N GLN A 20 14.14 4.75 -9.85
CA GLN A 20 13.05 4.21 -10.63
C GLN A 20 13.61 3.28 -11.72
N VAL A 21 12.92 2.18 -11.97
CA VAL A 21 13.22 1.25 -13.07
C VAL A 21 12.04 1.19 -14.03
N GLN A 22 12.25 0.69 -15.25
CA GLN A 22 11.20 0.57 -16.27
C GLN A 22 9.95 -0.17 -15.75
N GLY A 23 10.14 -1.16 -14.88
CA GLY A 23 9.04 -1.90 -14.27
C GLY A 23 8.19 -1.09 -13.28
N ASP A 24 8.55 0.13 -12.93
CA ASP A 24 7.78 0.99 -12.04
C ASP A 24 6.71 1.81 -12.76
N THR A 25 6.86 1.99 -14.07
CA THR A 25 5.92 2.76 -14.87
C THR A 25 4.53 2.18 -14.70
N LEU A 26 3.57 3.04 -14.36
CA LEU A 26 2.19 2.64 -14.22
C LEU A 26 1.59 2.37 -15.62
N PRO A 27 1.05 1.18 -15.87
CA PRO A 27 0.40 0.85 -17.14
C PRO A 27 -0.80 1.78 -17.45
N GLU A 28 -1.01 2.11 -18.72
CA GLU A 28 -2.06 3.06 -19.16
C GLU A 28 -3.48 2.60 -18.76
N ASP A 29 -3.74 1.29 -18.75
CA ASP A 29 -5.03 0.72 -18.32
C ASP A 29 -5.35 1.00 -16.84
N ARG A 30 -4.35 1.41 -16.05
CA ARG A 30 -4.50 1.79 -14.64
C ARG A 30 -4.73 3.27 -14.43
N TRP A 31 -4.52 4.11 -15.44
CA TRP A 31 -4.67 5.57 -15.32
C TRP A 31 -6.08 6.02 -14.90
N PRO A 32 -7.18 5.38 -15.34
CA PRO A 32 -8.52 5.77 -14.89
C PRO A 32 -8.71 5.74 -13.36
N ALA A 33 -7.93 4.94 -12.62
CA ALA A 33 -8.02 4.84 -11.17
C ALA A 33 -7.37 6.03 -10.43
N ILE A 34 -6.52 6.81 -11.10
CA ILE A 34 -5.78 7.95 -10.55
C ILE A 34 -6.11 9.28 -11.23
N GLU A 35 -6.73 9.21 -12.41
CA GLU A 35 -7.31 10.35 -13.12
C GLU A 35 -8.58 10.87 -12.41
N GLY A 36 -9.17 11.96 -12.92
CA GLY A 36 -10.41 12.51 -12.34
C GLY A 36 -10.20 13.44 -11.14
N GLY A 37 -9.02 14.06 -11.02
CA GLY A 37 -8.75 15.15 -10.07
C GLY A 37 -7.96 14.75 -8.83
N MET A 38 -7.73 13.45 -8.57
CA MET A 38 -6.84 12.99 -7.49
C MET A 38 -5.40 13.46 -7.69
N ILE A 39 -4.89 13.36 -8.92
CA ILE A 39 -3.59 13.93 -9.33
C ILE A 39 -3.49 15.43 -8.98
N GLY A 40 -4.54 16.21 -9.29
CA GLY A 40 -4.58 17.63 -9.00
C GLY A 40 -4.69 17.93 -7.50
N ARG A 41 -5.66 17.29 -6.84
CA ARG A 41 -6.03 17.52 -5.43
C ARG A 41 -4.95 17.09 -4.45
N LEU A 42 -4.33 15.93 -4.68
CA LEU A 42 -3.31 15.36 -3.78
C LEU A 42 -1.89 15.58 -4.30
N GLY A 43 -1.76 16.20 -5.48
CA GLY A 43 -0.47 16.41 -6.12
C GLY A 43 0.25 15.10 -6.48
N LEU A 44 -0.48 14.00 -6.72
CA LEU A 44 0.13 12.70 -7.06
C LEU A 44 0.94 12.79 -8.34
N ASN A 45 2.13 12.19 -8.35
CA ASN A 45 2.95 12.06 -9.55
C ASN A 45 3.15 10.58 -9.93
N PRO A 46 2.38 10.05 -10.88
CA PRO A 46 2.51 8.66 -11.35
C PRO A 46 3.88 8.38 -12.00
N ALA A 47 4.53 9.40 -12.58
CA ALA A 47 5.87 9.25 -13.15
C ALA A 47 6.94 9.05 -12.07
N LEU A 48 6.63 9.28 -10.80
CA LEU A 48 7.52 9.01 -9.67
C LEU A 48 7.16 7.72 -8.91
N ALA A 49 6.20 6.94 -9.41
CA ALA A 49 5.76 5.72 -8.75
C ALA A 49 6.88 4.69 -8.60
N ARG A 50 6.68 3.76 -7.66
CA ARG A 50 7.51 2.57 -7.46
C ARG A 50 6.60 1.36 -7.38
N ARG A 51 6.98 0.28 -8.06
CA ARG A 51 6.22 -0.97 -8.05
C ARG A 51 6.85 -2.01 -7.14
N MET A 52 6.01 -2.79 -6.48
CA MET A 52 6.39 -4.05 -5.86
C MET A 52 5.47 -5.18 -6.35
N ARG A 53 6.06 -6.35 -6.60
CA ARG A 53 5.33 -7.59 -6.89
C ARG A 53 5.06 -8.32 -5.59
N THR A 54 3.81 -8.70 -5.38
CA THR A 54 3.37 -9.44 -4.19
C THR A 54 2.58 -10.69 -4.61
N GLU A 55 2.16 -11.51 -3.66
CA GLU A 55 1.26 -12.64 -3.95
C GLU A 55 -0.11 -12.17 -4.46
N ALA A 56 -0.57 -10.99 -4.01
CA ALA A 56 -1.80 -10.36 -4.49
C ALA A 56 -1.67 -9.73 -5.89
N GLY A 57 -0.46 -9.67 -6.45
CA GLY A 57 -0.14 -9.01 -7.70
C GLY A 57 0.74 -7.77 -7.51
N ASP A 58 0.77 -6.94 -8.55
CA ASP A 58 1.53 -5.69 -8.54
C ASP A 58 0.85 -4.62 -7.68
N VAL A 59 1.65 -3.90 -6.90
CA VAL A 59 1.26 -2.74 -6.10
C VAL A 59 2.17 -1.57 -6.47
N TRP A 60 1.59 -0.45 -6.87
CA TRP A 60 2.32 0.79 -7.14
C TRP A 60 2.15 1.75 -5.98
N VAL A 61 3.25 2.29 -5.47
CA VAL A 61 3.25 3.38 -4.50
C VAL A 61 3.53 4.68 -5.23
N ILE A 62 2.62 5.64 -5.10
CA ILE A 62 2.59 6.88 -5.86
C ILE A 62 2.75 8.05 -4.87
N PRO A 63 3.87 8.80 -4.95
CA PRO A 63 4.10 9.95 -4.09
C PRO A 63 3.23 11.14 -4.49
N GLY A 64 2.80 11.90 -3.49
CA GLY A 64 1.98 13.11 -3.63
C GLY A 64 2.42 14.21 -2.67
N ASN A 65 1.72 15.35 -2.71
CA ASN A 65 2.07 16.52 -1.91
C ASN A 65 1.47 16.39 -0.49
N GLY A 66 2.22 15.80 0.44
CA GLY A 66 1.73 15.47 1.79
C GLY A 66 0.83 14.23 1.84
N PHE A 67 0.64 13.55 0.72
CA PHE A 67 -0.13 12.31 0.59
C PHE A 67 0.70 11.23 -0.09
N ILE A 68 0.40 9.98 0.21
CA ILE A 68 0.94 8.81 -0.47
C ILE A 68 -0.21 7.87 -0.81
N CYS A 69 -0.18 7.31 -2.01
CA CYS A 69 -1.19 6.35 -2.45
C CYS A 69 -0.56 5.03 -2.80
N HIS A 70 -1.26 3.93 -2.55
CA HIS A 70 -1.00 2.67 -3.23
C HIS A 70 -2.11 2.42 -4.26
N LEU A 71 -1.73 1.79 -5.35
CA LEU A 71 -2.64 1.34 -6.41
C LEU A 71 -2.37 -0.14 -6.66
N ASP A 72 -3.41 -0.96 -6.57
CA ASP A 72 -3.34 -2.39 -6.82
C ASP A 72 -4.53 -2.84 -7.71
N ASN A 73 -4.86 -4.13 -7.70
CA ASN A 73 -6.00 -4.69 -8.42
C ASN A 73 -7.37 -4.33 -7.81
N ASN A 74 -7.41 -3.88 -6.56
CA ASN A 74 -8.61 -3.44 -5.87
C ASN A 74 -8.90 -1.95 -6.08
N GLY A 75 -7.88 -1.17 -6.46
CA GLY A 75 -8.01 0.24 -6.81
C GLY A 75 -6.99 1.13 -6.08
N LEU A 76 -7.30 2.41 -5.99
CA LEU A 76 -6.45 3.43 -5.37
C LEU A 76 -6.83 3.62 -3.90
N GLY A 77 -5.88 3.41 -2.99
CA GLY A 77 -5.96 3.82 -1.60
C GLY A 77 -4.97 4.94 -1.31
N CYS A 78 -5.40 6.02 -0.67
CA CYS A 78 -4.54 7.15 -0.33
C CYS A 78 -4.65 7.48 1.16
N SER A 79 -3.55 7.96 1.74
CA SER A 79 -3.52 8.53 3.08
C SER A 79 -2.62 9.75 3.13
N SER A 80 -2.76 10.56 4.18
CA SER A 80 -1.74 11.55 4.50
C SER A 80 -0.40 10.83 4.72
N THR A 81 0.70 11.50 4.41
CA THR A 81 2.04 10.93 4.63
C THR A 81 2.22 10.62 6.12
N GLU A 82 1.82 11.54 6.99
CA GLU A 82 1.87 11.37 8.45
C GLU A 82 1.12 10.11 8.92
N ASP A 83 -0.12 9.90 8.47
CA ASP A 83 -0.88 8.69 8.83
C ASP A 83 -0.25 7.43 8.25
N ALA A 84 0.23 7.46 7.01
CA ALA A 84 0.90 6.30 6.41
C ALA A 84 2.19 5.92 7.16
N VAL A 85 2.94 6.91 7.68
CA VAL A 85 4.11 6.67 8.52
C VAL A 85 3.72 6.12 9.89
N ALA A 86 2.68 6.67 10.51
CA ALA A 86 2.27 6.29 11.85
C ALA A 86 1.55 4.94 11.91
N LYS A 87 0.71 4.65 10.91
CA LYS A 87 -0.28 3.54 10.94
C LYS A 87 -0.14 2.58 9.77
N GLY A 88 0.69 2.89 8.79
CA GLY A 88 0.67 2.21 7.49
C GLY A 88 -0.58 2.58 6.69
N LEU A 89 -0.70 1.95 5.53
CA LEU A 89 -1.82 2.07 4.62
C LEU A 89 -2.20 0.65 4.16
N VAL A 90 -3.49 0.33 4.21
CA VAL A 90 -4.01 -0.99 3.82
C VAL A 90 -5.17 -0.81 2.85
N GLY A 91 -5.16 -1.59 1.78
CA GLY A 91 -6.24 -1.73 0.82
C GLY A 91 -6.68 -3.19 0.75
N TRP A 92 -7.98 -3.41 0.61
CA TRP A 92 -8.50 -4.77 0.42
C TRP A 92 -9.76 -4.79 -0.42
N GLY A 93 -9.99 -5.92 -1.08
CA GLY A 93 -11.16 -6.16 -1.92
C GLY A 93 -11.44 -7.65 -2.09
N SER A 94 -12.64 -7.96 -2.54
CA SER A 94 -13.06 -9.35 -2.76
C SER A 94 -12.30 -9.97 -3.94
N ALA A 95 -11.67 -11.12 -3.74
CA ALA A 95 -11.10 -11.92 -4.83
C ALA A 95 -12.18 -12.84 -5.44
N ARG A 96 -11.87 -13.48 -6.58
CA ARG A 96 -12.60 -14.67 -7.04
C ARG A 96 -11.80 -15.92 -6.64
N PRO A 97 -12.43 -16.98 -6.08
CA PRO A 97 -13.81 -17.03 -5.57
C PRO A 97 -14.08 -16.03 -4.42
N HIS A 98 -15.34 -15.59 -4.28
CA HIS A 98 -15.80 -14.51 -3.37
C HIS A 98 -15.60 -14.77 -1.87
N ASP A 99 -14.90 -15.82 -1.50
CA ASP A 99 -14.57 -16.18 -0.14
C ASP A 99 -13.10 -15.91 0.23
N LYS A 100 -12.34 -15.30 -0.69
CA LYS A 100 -10.99 -14.78 -0.46
C LYS A 100 -10.98 -13.26 -0.57
N THR A 101 -10.05 -12.65 0.15
CA THR A 101 -9.79 -11.22 0.12
C THR A 101 -8.39 -10.97 -0.44
N ILE A 102 -8.29 -10.11 -1.46
CA ILE A 102 -7.01 -9.56 -1.88
C ILE A 102 -6.67 -8.46 -0.89
N VAL A 103 -5.53 -8.56 -0.22
CA VAL A 103 -5.06 -7.54 0.72
C VAL A 103 -3.71 -7.06 0.24
N SER A 104 -3.51 -5.75 0.21
CA SER A 104 -2.20 -5.14 0.00
C SER A 104 -2.01 -3.95 0.93
N GLY A 105 -0.77 -3.53 1.12
CA GLY A 105 -0.51 -2.34 1.91
C GLY A 105 0.93 -1.88 1.90
N LEU A 106 1.11 -0.72 2.50
CA LEU A 106 2.37 -0.01 2.68
C LEU A 106 2.61 0.20 4.17
N VAL A 107 3.81 -0.10 4.65
CA VAL A 107 4.24 0.08 6.04
C VAL A 107 5.56 0.83 6.11
N PRO A 108 5.83 1.60 7.18
CA PRO A 108 7.08 2.34 7.31
C PRO A 108 8.30 1.41 7.38
N ASP A 109 9.48 2.00 7.24
CA ASP A 109 10.75 1.31 7.42
C ASP A 109 10.84 0.57 8.77
N GLY A 110 11.62 -0.51 8.77
CA GLY A 110 11.82 -1.36 9.95
C GLY A 110 10.78 -2.47 10.11
N VAL A 111 9.59 -2.33 9.51
CA VAL A 111 8.57 -3.39 9.52
C VAL A 111 8.99 -4.54 8.61
N LYS A 112 9.06 -5.76 9.16
CA LYS A 112 9.51 -6.97 8.44
C LYS A 112 8.37 -7.89 8.04
N GLU A 113 7.28 -7.86 8.77
CA GLU A 113 6.12 -8.69 8.54
C GLU A 113 4.87 -8.01 9.08
N VAL A 114 3.72 -8.41 8.54
CA VAL A 114 2.39 -8.03 9.04
C VAL A 114 1.58 -9.28 9.34
N THR A 115 0.76 -9.22 10.38
CA THR A 115 -0.16 -10.28 10.77
C THR A 115 -1.57 -9.87 10.38
N LEU A 116 -2.21 -10.67 9.54
CA LEU A 116 -3.56 -10.47 9.04
C LEU A 116 -4.50 -11.46 9.70
N SER A 117 -5.68 -11.01 10.12
CA SER A 117 -6.74 -11.87 10.63
C SER A 117 -7.96 -11.83 9.73
N SER A 118 -8.67 -12.94 9.62
CA SER A 118 -9.90 -13.04 8.84
C SER A 118 -11.11 -13.45 9.68
N LYS A 119 -12.31 -13.20 9.15
CA LYS A 119 -13.60 -13.58 9.76
C LYS A 119 -13.78 -15.10 9.87
N ARG A 120 -13.01 -15.88 9.10
CA ARG A 120 -12.95 -17.35 9.20
C ARG A 120 -12.00 -17.85 10.29
N GLY A 121 -11.37 -16.93 11.04
CA GLY A 121 -10.36 -17.26 12.05
C GLY A 121 -8.97 -17.51 11.47
N THR A 122 -8.76 -17.30 10.17
CA THR A 122 -7.44 -17.41 9.55
C THR A 122 -6.53 -16.31 10.08
N ILE A 123 -5.35 -16.68 10.56
CA ILE A 123 -4.26 -15.76 10.89
C ILE A 123 -3.13 -16.03 9.91
N ARG A 124 -2.65 -14.99 9.24
CA ARG A 124 -1.58 -15.09 8.25
C ARG A 124 -0.49 -14.06 8.52
N VAL A 125 0.74 -14.53 8.68
CA VAL A 125 1.93 -13.67 8.74
C VAL A 125 2.46 -13.51 7.32
N VAL A 126 2.64 -12.27 6.89
CA VAL A 126 3.04 -11.91 5.53
C VAL A 126 4.33 -11.10 5.59
N PRO A 127 5.40 -11.54 4.89
CA PRO A 127 6.63 -10.77 4.85
C PRO A 127 6.43 -9.46 4.09
N VAL A 128 7.09 -8.42 4.56
CA VAL A 128 7.15 -7.10 3.91
C VAL A 128 8.40 -7.04 3.04
N GLN A 129 8.24 -6.62 1.79
CA GLN A 129 9.31 -6.42 0.83
C GLN A 129 9.28 -4.97 0.37
N ASP A 130 10.37 -4.24 0.60
CA ASP A 130 10.47 -2.81 0.30
C ASP A 130 9.21 -2.04 0.73
N ASN A 131 8.89 -2.11 2.02
CA ASN A 131 7.72 -1.47 2.64
C ASN A 131 6.35 -1.98 2.21
N VAL A 132 6.26 -2.87 1.21
CA VAL A 132 4.99 -3.33 0.65
C VAL A 132 4.75 -4.80 1.01
N TYR A 133 3.49 -5.11 1.29
CA TYR A 133 3.01 -6.48 1.41
C TYR A 133 1.77 -6.67 0.55
N GLY A 134 1.51 -7.91 0.15
CA GLY A 134 0.28 -8.24 -0.55
C GLY A 134 0.04 -9.74 -0.60
N VAL A 135 -1.20 -10.15 -0.37
CA VAL A 135 -1.57 -11.54 -0.14
C VAL A 135 -3.02 -11.86 -0.54
N LEU A 136 -3.29 -13.12 -0.86
CA LEU A 136 -4.65 -13.65 -0.91
C LEU A 136 -5.01 -14.27 0.45
N LEU A 137 -5.90 -13.62 1.18
CA LEU A 137 -6.36 -14.07 2.49
C LEU A 137 -7.62 -14.93 2.36
N ASP A 138 -7.67 -16.07 3.03
CA ASP A 138 -8.91 -16.87 3.13
C ASP A 138 -9.89 -16.21 4.11
N GLY A 139 -11.09 -15.91 3.63
CA GLY A 139 -12.10 -15.15 4.36
C GLY A 139 -11.96 -13.63 4.22
N PHE A 140 -12.89 -12.91 4.83
CA PHE A 140 -12.87 -11.44 4.88
C PHE A 140 -11.84 -10.95 5.88
N LEU A 141 -11.01 -9.98 5.50
CA LEU A 141 -10.06 -9.32 6.39
C LEU A 141 -10.81 -8.67 7.58
N THR A 142 -10.33 -8.92 8.79
CA THR A 142 -10.86 -8.31 10.02
C THR A 142 -9.83 -7.43 10.73
N SER A 143 -8.53 -7.71 10.60
CA SER A 143 -7.50 -6.83 11.17
C SER A 143 -6.14 -6.99 10.49
N VAL A 144 -5.32 -5.95 10.59
CA VAL A 144 -3.88 -5.98 10.28
C VAL A 144 -3.12 -5.53 11.52
N ARG A 145 -2.05 -6.24 11.86
CA ARG A 145 -1.17 -5.92 12.99
C ARG A 145 0.30 -5.96 12.56
N PHE A 146 1.11 -5.03 13.04
CA PHE A 146 2.56 -5.06 12.88
C PHE A 146 3.27 -4.23 13.96
N THR A 147 4.57 -4.43 14.13
CA THR A 147 5.41 -3.57 14.97
C THR A 147 6.13 -2.55 14.12
N GLY A 148 5.72 -1.29 14.22
CA GLY A 148 6.35 -0.16 13.54
C GLY A 148 7.42 0.55 14.39
N PRO A 149 8.04 1.62 13.85
CA PRO A 149 9.05 2.40 14.57
C PRO A 149 8.56 2.98 15.90
N ASN A 150 7.26 3.25 16.02
CA ASN A 150 6.64 3.86 17.20
C ASN A 150 5.90 2.85 18.10
N GLY A 151 6.09 1.54 17.87
CA GLY A 151 5.45 0.47 18.63
C GLY A 151 4.42 -0.32 17.81
N GLU A 152 3.55 -1.03 18.51
CA GLU A 152 2.54 -1.87 17.87
C GLU A 152 1.44 -1.04 17.20
N VAL A 153 1.12 -1.41 15.96
CA VAL A 153 0.01 -0.86 15.19
C VAL A 153 -1.01 -1.97 14.98
N VAL A 154 -2.28 -1.65 15.25
CA VAL A 154 -3.43 -2.51 14.95
C VAL A 154 -4.45 -1.70 14.16
N LEU A 155 -4.75 -2.16 12.95
CA LEU A 155 -5.81 -1.63 12.09
C LEU A 155 -7.03 -2.56 12.15
N GLY A 156 -8.22 -1.96 12.21
CA GLY A 156 -9.47 -2.66 12.51
C GLY A 156 -9.80 -2.64 14.02
N PRO A 157 -10.65 -3.55 14.52
CA PRO A 157 -11.32 -4.61 13.77
C PRO A 157 -12.34 -4.06 12.76
N TRP A 158 -12.43 -4.70 11.60
CA TRP A 158 -13.49 -4.49 10.62
C TRP A 158 -14.51 -5.64 10.66
N SER A 159 -15.79 -5.33 10.44
CA SER A 159 -16.94 -6.24 10.63
C SER A 159 -17.45 -6.88 9.33
#